data_AF-A0A538FKN1-F1
#
_entry.id   AF-A0A538FKN1-F1
#
_cell.length_a   1.000
_cell.length_b   1.000
_cell.length_c   1.000
_cell.angle_alpha   90.00
_cell.angle_beta   90.00
_cell.angle_gamma   90.00
#
_symmetry.space_group_name_H-M   'P 1'
#
loop_
_entity.id
_entity.type
_entity.pdbx_description
1 polymer ?
#
loop_
_entity_poly.entity_id
_entity_poly.type
_entity_poly.pdbx_seq_one_letter_code
_entity_poly.pdbx_strand_id
1 'polypeptide(L)'
;MTKDRWDELLDRDWSDAWDTLPEAPDLVPRGKTAQITLRLPATMVARVKRVAAARAIPYHTLVRAWIVEGLRSSAVPEVEEPDTEAQTAQLNIKLDQTMLDALKARGHELRKPYHRFARELVEWETEQAEAALGLDPTASHLPAIKELMVLLLHATNQRGDSAVRGMTRLQKLLFVLEQKLAAQTRSYAFNYGPFNEDVNDAARALEVAGFIRSSEPVASGPPSFQQMIATVIDRARSEDEGKVVEFALNDRGHEVAETLRQSSPSYDQLFKFVESIRQEWDTGDINELVDRVYETWPQYAEKSVIRDKVARRTERRRGR
;
A
#
# COMPACT_ATOMS: atom_id res chain seq x y z
N MET A 1 -0.17 -43.44 5.59
CA MET A 1 -0.32 -44.04 6.92
C MET A 1 -1.76 -44.54 7.00
N THR A 2 -1.98 -45.84 7.22
CA THR A 2 -3.32 -46.44 7.26
C THR A 2 -4.01 -46.12 8.58
N LYS A 3 -5.35 -46.06 8.56
CA LYS A 3 -6.18 -45.69 9.74
C LYS A 3 -5.94 -46.65 10.91
N ASP A 4 -5.78 -47.94 10.63
CA ASP A 4 -5.52 -48.96 11.64
C ASP A 4 -4.21 -48.73 12.42
N ARG A 5 -3.19 -48.15 11.76
CA ARG A 5 -1.90 -47.84 12.41
C ARG A 5 -1.98 -46.59 13.31
N TRP A 6 -2.98 -45.73 13.10
CA TRP A 6 -3.25 -44.59 13.97
C TRP A 6 -3.94 -45.02 15.24
N ASP A 7 -4.96 -45.88 15.12
CA ASP A 7 -5.69 -46.42 16.27
C ASP A 7 -4.76 -47.24 17.17
N GLU A 8 -3.87 -48.04 16.59
CA GLU A 8 -2.84 -48.83 17.30
C GLU A 8 -1.79 -47.97 18.04
N LEU A 9 -1.52 -46.73 17.58
CA LEU A 9 -0.61 -45.79 18.25
C LEU A 9 -1.29 -45.04 19.40
N LEU A 10 -2.60 -44.82 19.31
CA LEU A 10 -3.40 -44.14 20.33
C LEU A 10 -3.75 -45.06 21.49
N ASP A 11 -3.96 -46.36 21.22
CA ASP A 11 -4.27 -47.36 22.25
C ASP A 11 -3.01 -47.89 22.98
N ARG A 12 -1.82 -47.56 22.49
CA ARG A 12 -0.58 -47.93 23.17
C ARG A 12 -0.41 -47.08 24.43
N ASP A 13 -0.30 -47.74 25.58
CA ASP A 13 0.05 -47.05 26.81
C ASP A 13 1.51 -46.58 26.72
N TRP A 14 1.69 -45.26 26.68
CA TRP A 14 3.01 -44.64 26.56
C TRP A 14 3.66 -44.45 27.93
N SER A 15 2.96 -44.66 29.05
CA SER A 15 3.46 -44.37 30.40
C SER A 15 4.84 -45.00 30.68
N ASP A 16 5.03 -46.28 30.32
CA ASP A 16 6.33 -46.97 30.45
C ASP A 16 7.44 -46.35 29.57
N ALA A 17 7.08 -45.73 28.44
CA ALA A 17 8.01 -45.06 27.56
C ALA A 17 8.41 -43.66 28.07
N TRP A 18 7.59 -43.02 28.91
CA TRP A 18 7.93 -41.73 29.52
C TRP A 18 9.05 -41.87 30.56
N ASP A 19 9.07 -42.97 31.32
CA ASP A 19 10.10 -43.26 32.32
C ASP A 19 11.45 -43.65 31.70
N THR A 20 11.48 -43.93 30.39
CA THR A 20 12.69 -44.27 29.63
C THR A 20 13.14 -43.15 28.69
N LEU A 21 12.47 -41.99 28.72
CA LEU A 21 12.94 -40.82 27.98
C LEU A 21 14.29 -40.35 28.55
N PRO A 22 15.26 -40.00 27.69
CA PRO A 22 16.50 -39.40 28.16
C PRO A 22 16.17 -38.11 28.93
N GLU A 23 16.91 -37.88 30.01
CA GLU A 23 16.80 -36.65 30.79
C GLU A 23 16.92 -35.45 29.86
N ALA A 24 16.00 -34.50 29.98
CA ALA A 24 15.94 -33.36 29.08
C ALA A 24 17.29 -32.64 29.12
N PRO A 25 17.89 -32.30 27.96
CA PRO A 25 19.14 -31.56 27.95
C PRO A 25 18.96 -30.26 28.73
N ASP A 26 20.02 -29.83 29.42
CA ASP A 26 20.02 -28.57 30.16
C ASP A 26 19.41 -27.45 29.31
N LEU A 27 18.47 -26.71 29.91
CA LEU A 27 17.85 -25.57 29.25
C LEU A 27 18.95 -24.60 28.84
N VAL A 28 19.17 -24.45 27.53
CA VAL A 28 20.13 -23.49 26.99
C VAL A 28 19.78 -22.12 27.57
N PRO A 29 20.70 -21.47 28.32
CA PRO A 29 20.41 -20.20 28.96
C PRO A 29 20.02 -19.18 27.89
N ARG A 30 18.75 -18.79 27.86
CA ARG A 30 18.26 -17.76 26.95
C ARG A 30 18.70 -16.41 27.49
N GLY A 31 19.46 -15.67 26.69
CA GLY A 31 19.79 -14.29 27.00
C GLY A 31 18.51 -13.48 27.23
N LYS A 32 18.54 -12.57 28.22
CA LYS A 32 17.41 -11.65 28.46
C LYS A 32 17.19 -10.80 27.21
N THR A 33 16.01 -10.90 26.63
CA THR A 33 15.59 -10.04 25.52
C THR A 33 15.01 -8.74 26.08
N ALA A 34 15.56 -7.62 25.65
CA ALA A 34 15.04 -6.29 25.90
C ALA A 34 14.33 -5.75 24.65
N GLN A 35 13.49 -4.74 24.82
CA GLN A 35 12.82 -4.05 23.72
C GLN A 35 13.18 -2.57 23.76
N ILE A 36 13.51 -2.02 22.59
CA ILE A 36 13.60 -0.58 22.39
C ILE A 36 12.43 -0.12 21.53
N THR A 37 12.00 1.11 21.79
CA THR A 37 10.93 1.76 21.04
C THR A 37 11.53 2.96 20.32
N LEU A 38 11.50 2.94 18.99
CA LEU A 38 11.92 4.05 18.15
C LEU A 38 10.69 4.81 17.64
N ARG A 39 10.75 6.14 17.70
CA ARG A 39 9.77 7.01 17.04
C ARG A 39 10.38 7.54 15.75
N LEU A 40 9.70 7.27 14.64
CA LEU A 40 10.16 7.57 13.29
C LEU A 40 9.04 8.28 12.52
N PRO A 41 9.37 9.08 11.50
CA PRO A 41 8.40 9.50 10.49
C PRO A 41 7.71 8.30 9.84
N ALA A 42 6.45 8.46 9.43
CA ALA A 42 5.69 7.38 8.79
C ALA A 42 6.32 6.99 7.44
N THR A 43 6.84 7.98 6.71
CA THR A 43 7.61 7.82 5.47
C THR A 43 8.83 6.94 5.67
N MET A 44 9.61 7.18 6.73
CA MET A 44 10.78 6.36 7.07
C MET A 44 10.40 4.91 7.34
N VAL A 45 9.31 4.66 8.09
CA VAL A 45 8.83 3.28 8.32
C VAL A 45 8.39 2.60 7.00
N ALA A 46 7.79 3.35 6.08
CA ALA A 46 7.43 2.84 4.75
C ALA A 46 8.66 2.50 3.90
N ARG A 47 9.68 3.37 3.91
CA ARG A 47 10.99 3.14 3.25
C ARG A 47 11.65 1.86 3.75
N VAL A 48 11.76 1.70 5.07
CA VAL A 48 12.29 0.49 5.71
C VAL A 48 11.51 -0.77 5.28
N LYS A 49 10.17 -0.73 5.30
CA LYS A 49 9.33 -1.85 4.86
C LYS A 49 9.54 -2.21 3.40
N ARG A 50 9.74 -1.22 2.54
CA ARG A 50 9.99 -1.40 1.11
C ARG A 50 11.34 -2.09 0.87
N VAL A 51 12.41 -1.64 1.53
CA VAL A 51 13.71 -2.31 1.48
C VAL A 51 13.59 -3.75 1.98
N ALA A 52 12.87 -3.97 3.08
CA ALA A 52 12.63 -5.29 3.64
C ALA A 52 11.90 -6.22 2.67
N ALA A 53 10.86 -5.72 1.99
CA ALA A 53 10.13 -6.46 0.96
C ALA A 53 11.03 -6.81 -0.24
N ALA A 54 11.83 -5.86 -0.73
CA ALA A 54 12.77 -6.10 -1.84
C ALA A 54 13.83 -7.16 -1.49
N ARG A 55 14.23 -7.25 -0.22
CA ARG A 55 15.16 -8.28 0.30
C ARG A 55 14.48 -9.57 0.75
N ALA A 56 13.15 -9.65 0.69
CA ALA A 56 12.35 -10.76 1.22
C ALA A 56 12.64 -11.11 2.70
N ILE A 57 12.88 -10.08 3.54
CA ILE A 57 13.17 -10.22 4.98
C ILE A 57 12.11 -9.45 5.79
N PRO A 58 11.68 -9.93 6.97
CA PRO A 58 10.82 -9.12 7.85
C PRO A 58 11.51 -7.82 8.27
N TYR A 59 10.80 -6.70 8.18
CA TYR A 59 11.39 -5.38 8.45
C TYR A 59 11.94 -5.22 9.87
N HIS A 60 11.35 -5.87 10.88
CA HIS A 60 11.92 -5.87 12.24
C HIS A 60 13.29 -6.56 12.32
N THR A 61 13.45 -7.65 11.56
CA THR A 61 14.73 -8.39 11.47
C THR A 61 15.78 -7.55 10.76
N LEU A 62 15.39 -6.87 9.67
CA LEU A 62 16.26 -5.97 8.93
C LEU A 62 16.77 -4.83 9.82
N VAL A 63 15.87 -4.13 10.51
CA VAL A 63 16.25 -3.00 11.38
C VAL A 63 17.11 -3.47 12.56
N ARG A 64 16.83 -4.65 13.13
CA ARG A 64 17.70 -5.24 14.15
C ARG A 64 19.11 -5.50 13.60
N ALA A 65 19.22 -6.07 12.40
CA ALA A 65 20.51 -6.35 11.77
C ALA A 65 21.32 -5.07 11.55
N TRP A 66 20.66 -4.01 11.05
CA TRP A 66 21.26 -2.68 10.89
C TRP A 66 21.79 -2.07 12.19
N ILE A 67 21.01 -2.15 13.28
CA ILE A 67 21.49 -1.66 14.59
C ILE A 67 22.71 -2.46 15.06
N VAL A 68 22.68 -3.79 14.91
CA VAL A 68 23.81 -4.64 15.31
C VAL A 68 25.06 -4.36 14.47
N GLU A 69 24.90 -4.17 13.16
CA GLU A 69 26.03 -3.88 12.28
C GLU A 69 26.57 -2.47 12.49
N GLY A 70 25.69 -1.48 12.67
CA GLY A 70 26.07 -0.12 13.03
C GLY A 70 26.79 0.00 14.36
N LEU A 71 26.55 -0.91 15.31
CA LEU A 71 27.33 -0.99 16.55
C LEU A 71 28.72 -1.61 16.37
N ARG A 72 28.91 -2.45 15.34
CA ARG A 72 30.21 -3.03 14.99
C ARG A 72 31.04 -2.07 14.15
N SER A 73 30.37 -1.27 13.31
CA SER A 73 31.01 -0.26 12.49
C SER A 73 31.42 0.95 13.34
N SER A 74 32.63 1.45 13.13
CA SER A 74 33.08 2.71 13.75
C SER A 74 32.54 3.94 13.04
N ALA A 75 31.89 3.77 11.88
CA ALA A 75 31.31 4.87 11.12
C ALA A 75 30.16 5.52 11.92
N VAL A 76 30.30 6.80 12.22
CA VAL A 76 29.21 7.60 12.78
C VAL A 76 28.48 8.24 11.61
N PRO A 77 27.17 8.01 11.45
CA PRO A 77 26.40 8.75 10.46
C PRO A 77 26.40 10.23 10.86
N GLU A 78 27.01 11.08 10.05
CA GLU A 78 26.73 12.52 10.06
C GLU A 78 25.46 12.72 9.23
N VAL A 79 24.31 12.71 9.90
CA VAL A 79 23.05 13.08 9.25
C VAL A 79 22.96 14.61 9.28
N GLU A 80 23.00 15.22 8.09
CA GLU A 80 22.77 16.65 7.90
C GLU A 80 21.30 16.97 8.15
N GLU A 81 21.06 17.74 9.22
CA GLU A 81 19.79 18.29 9.70
C GLU A 81 18.65 17.29 10.02
N PRO A 82 17.93 17.49 11.14
CA PRO A 82 16.76 16.66 11.46
C PRO A 82 15.64 16.94 10.45
N ASP A 83 15.18 15.87 9.79
CA ASP A 83 13.98 15.89 8.95
C ASP A 83 12.80 16.48 9.75
N THR A 84 12.14 17.49 9.17
CA THR A 84 11.09 18.31 9.81
C THR A 84 9.78 17.53 9.98
N GLU A 85 9.71 16.29 9.49
CA GLU A 85 8.52 15.45 9.55
C GLU A 85 8.18 15.00 10.97
N ALA A 86 6.88 14.99 11.30
CA ALA A 86 6.40 14.54 12.61
C ALA A 86 6.66 13.04 12.82
N GLN A 87 7.29 12.70 13.94
CA GLN A 87 7.59 11.31 14.33
C GLN A 87 6.36 10.61 14.92
N THR A 88 5.40 10.30 14.04
CA THR A 88 4.09 9.74 14.42
C THR A 88 4.09 8.21 14.51
N ALA A 89 5.04 7.52 13.88
CA ALA A 89 5.10 6.07 13.85
C ALA A 89 6.01 5.50 14.95
N GLN A 90 5.57 4.39 15.56
CA GLN A 90 6.32 3.67 16.59
C GLN A 90 6.82 2.32 16.06
N LEU A 91 8.13 2.09 16.19
CA LEU A 91 8.78 0.83 15.84
C LEU A 91 9.37 0.17 17.10
N ASN A 92 8.89 -1.03 17.41
CA ASN A 92 9.32 -1.81 18.57
C ASN A 92 10.33 -2.87 18.12
N ILE A 93 11.57 -2.79 18.60
CA ILE A 93 12.66 -3.68 18.18
C ILE A 93 13.14 -4.47 19.40
N LYS A 94 13.19 -5.80 19.24
CA LYS A 94 13.73 -6.70 20.27
C LYS A 94 15.24 -6.85 20.06
N LEU A 95 16.00 -6.55 21.10
CA LEU A 95 17.46 -6.72 21.18
C LEU A 95 17.78 -7.63 22.35
N ASP A 96 18.89 -8.35 22.30
CA ASP A 96 19.43 -8.94 23.53
C ASP A 96 20.00 -7.84 24.44
N GLN A 97 20.10 -8.15 25.73
CA GLN A 97 20.57 -7.19 26.73
C GLN A 97 21.98 -6.66 26.41
N THR A 98 22.87 -7.50 25.87
CA THR A 98 24.24 -7.10 25.55
C THR A 98 24.30 -6.05 24.43
N MET A 99 23.48 -6.21 23.38
CA MET A 99 23.37 -5.22 22.31
C MET A 99 22.72 -3.92 22.78
N LEU A 100 21.73 -3.99 23.69
CA LEU A 100 21.14 -2.78 24.27
C LEU A 100 22.16 -1.99 25.09
N ASP A 101 22.98 -2.68 25.87
CA ASP A 101 24.00 -2.02 26.68
C ASP A 101 25.12 -1.44 25.81
N ALA A 102 25.52 -2.12 24.72
CA ALA A 102 26.41 -1.58 23.70
C ALA A 102 25.83 -0.32 23.03
N LEU A 103 24.54 -0.34 22.68
CA LEU A 103 23.84 0.81 22.10
C LEU A 103 23.82 2.01 23.06
N LYS A 104 23.60 1.78 24.35
CA LYS A 104 23.65 2.82 25.39
C LYS A 104 25.04 3.39 25.57
N ALA A 105 26.06 2.52 25.65
CA ALA A 105 27.46 2.93 25.77
C ALA A 105 27.86 3.80 24.57
N ARG A 106 27.53 3.36 23.35
CA ARG A 106 27.83 4.11 22.13
C ARG A 106 27.11 5.46 22.07
N GLY A 107 25.83 5.50 22.45
CA GLY A 107 25.10 6.77 22.58
C GLY A 107 25.77 7.72 23.58
N HIS A 108 26.23 7.20 24.73
CA HIS A 108 26.94 7.98 25.74
C HIS A 108 28.27 8.54 25.22
N GLU A 109 29.08 7.73 24.53
CA GLU A 109 30.32 8.17 23.87
C GLU A 109 30.07 9.32 22.88
N LEU A 110 29.00 9.21 22.09
CA LEU A 110 28.60 10.21 21.10
C LEU A 110 27.81 11.38 21.70
N ARG A 111 27.67 11.44 23.03
CA ARG A 111 26.90 12.46 23.78
C ARG A 111 25.48 12.64 23.26
N LYS A 112 24.82 11.56 22.82
CA LYS A 112 23.44 11.57 22.33
C LYS A 112 22.60 10.46 22.97
N PRO A 113 21.29 10.65 23.14
CA PRO A 113 20.44 9.57 23.63
C PRO A 113 20.50 8.35 22.71
N TYR A 114 20.60 7.15 23.27
CA TYR A 114 20.79 5.91 22.50
C TYR A 114 19.68 5.63 21.48
N HIS A 115 18.45 6.09 21.73
CA HIS A 115 17.33 5.99 20.79
C HIS A 115 17.49 6.93 19.58
N ARG A 116 18.08 8.12 19.79
CA ARG A 116 18.43 9.04 18.71
C ARG A 116 19.52 8.43 17.82
N PHE A 117 20.55 7.85 18.45
CA PHE A 117 21.60 7.15 17.71
C PHE A 117 21.06 5.95 16.91
N ALA A 118 20.21 5.13 17.53
CA ALA A 118 19.56 4.02 16.83
C ALA A 118 18.73 4.48 15.63
N ARG A 119 18.02 5.60 15.74
CA ARG A 119 17.28 6.18 14.62
C ARG A 119 18.22 6.61 13.49
N GLU A 120 19.26 7.37 13.80
CA GLU A 120 20.24 7.84 12.81
C GLU A 120 20.89 6.66 12.05
N LEU A 121 21.17 5.54 12.74
CA LEU A 121 21.64 4.31 12.11
C LEU A 121 20.60 3.74 11.13
N VAL A 122 19.32 3.71 11.52
CA VAL A 122 18.25 3.18 10.66
C VAL A 122 18.03 4.06 9.44
N GLU A 123 18.08 5.38 9.60
CA GLU A 123 17.96 6.34 8.50
C GLU A 123 19.10 6.15 7.50
N TRP A 124 20.34 6.15 7.98
CA TRP A 124 21.53 5.95 7.15
C TRP A 124 21.53 4.60 6.42
N GLU A 125 21.26 3.50 7.13
CA GLU A 125 21.21 2.16 6.52
C GLU A 125 20.06 2.02 5.50
N THR A 126 18.96 2.73 5.71
CA THR A 126 17.84 2.73 4.75
C THR A 126 18.27 3.40 3.45
N GLU A 127 18.94 4.55 3.52
CA GLU A 127 19.46 5.25 2.33
C GLU A 127 20.47 4.40 1.57
N GLN A 128 21.43 3.80 2.28
CA GLN A 128 22.44 2.92 1.68
C GLN A 128 21.80 1.70 1.02
N ALA A 129 20.79 1.10 1.66
CA ALA A 129 20.10 -0.05 1.13
C ALA A 129 19.20 0.29 -0.07
N GLU A 130 18.56 1.45 -0.08
CA GLU A 130 17.78 1.94 -1.21
C GLU A 130 18.67 2.21 -2.41
N ALA A 131 19.80 2.90 -2.21
CA ALA A 131 20.81 3.13 -3.26
C ALA A 131 21.34 1.82 -3.84
N ALA A 132 21.68 0.85 -2.99
CA ALA A 132 22.17 -0.46 -3.42
C ALA A 132 21.14 -1.28 -4.21
N LEU A 133 19.84 -1.06 -3.98
CA LEU A 133 18.74 -1.75 -4.65
C LEU A 133 18.18 -0.95 -5.84
N GLY A 134 18.69 0.25 -6.11
CA GLY A 134 18.12 1.16 -7.12
C GLY A 134 16.70 1.59 -6.80
N LEU A 135 16.32 1.65 -5.52
CA LEU A 135 15.00 2.11 -5.08
C LEU A 135 15.00 3.64 -5.02
N ASP A 136 14.06 4.26 -5.72
CA ASP A 136 13.89 5.71 -5.68
C ASP A 136 13.43 6.15 -4.28
N PRO A 137 14.19 6.96 -3.53
CA PRO A 137 13.80 7.42 -2.20
C PRO A 137 12.49 8.20 -2.21
N THR A 138 12.12 8.82 -3.35
CA THR A 138 10.89 9.59 -3.47
C THR A 138 9.63 8.73 -3.63
N ALA A 139 9.76 7.47 -4.06
CA ALA A 139 8.60 6.60 -4.27
C ALA A 139 7.89 6.19 -2.96
N SER A 140 8.50 6.39 -1.80
CA SER A 140 7.82 6.23 -0.49
C SER A 140 6.91 7.40 -0.12
N HIS A 141 6.93 8.49 -0.90
CA HIS A 141 5.95 9.59 -0.81
C HIS A 141 4.73 9.37 -1.70
N LEU A 142 4.66 8.28 -2.48
CA LEU A 142 3.49 8.04 -3.32
C LEU A 142 2.29 7.72 -2.42
N PRO A 143 1.21 8.52 -2.50
CA PRO A 143 0.02 8.29 -1.71
C PRO A 143 -0.56 6.93 -2.04
N ALA A 144 -1.16 6.27 -1.05
CA ALA A 144 -1.88 5.03 -1.28
C ALA A 144 -3.04 5.27 -2.25
N ILE A 145 -3.40 4.26 -3.04
CA ILE A 145 -4.49 4.38 -4.02
C ILE A 145 -5.82 4.84 -3.40
N LYS A 146 -6.07 4.49 -2.13
CA LYS A 146 -7.24 4.92 -1.37
C LYS A 146 -7.22 6.43 -1.10
N GLU A 147 -6.06 6.99 -0.78
CA GLU A 147 -5.86 8.42 -0.57
C GLU A 147 -6.06 9.16 -1.89
N LEU A 148 -5.46 8.68 -2.99
CA LEU A 148 -5.69 9.24 -4.32
C LEU A 148 -7.17 9.19 -4.72
N MET A 149 -7.87 8.09 -4.42
CA MET A 149 -9.29 7.95 -4.71
C MET A 149 -10.15 8.92 -3.90
N VAL A 150 -9.86 9.08 -2.60
CA VAL A 150 -10.56 10.06 -1.76
C VAL A 150 -10.34 11.48 -2.29
N LEU A 151 -9.11 11.86 -2.62
CA LEU A 151 -8.82 13.18 -3.20
C LEU A 151 -9.49 13.37 -4.57
N LEU A 152 -9.50 12.35 -5.42
CA LEU A 152 -10.14 12.37 -6.75
C LEU A 152 -11.66 12.57 -6.64
N LEU A 153 -12.31 11.85 -5.71
CA LEU A 153 -13.76 11.96 -5.48
C LEU A 153 -14.15 13.21 -4.68
N HIS A 154 -13.17 13.91 -4.09
CA HIS A 154 -13.36 15.21 -3.47
C HIS A 154 -13.23 16.35 -4.51
N ALA A 155 -12.32 16.18 -5.48
CA ALA A 155 -12.11 17.15 -6.55
C ALA A 155 -13.28 17.21 -7.53
N THR A 156 -13.57 18.41 -8.03
CA THR A 156 -14.63 18.62 -9.03
C THR A 156 -14.06 18.62 -10.46
N ASN A 157 -14.85 18.12 -11.42
CA ASN A 157 -14.53 18.25 -12.83
C ASN A 157 -14.91 19.65 -13.37
N GLN A 158 -14.72 19.89 -14.68
CA GLN A 158 -15.04 21.20 -15.30
C GLN A 158 -16.52 21.63 -15.15
N ARG A 159 -17.41 20.68 -14.86
CA ARG A 159 -18.85 20.94 -14.67
C ARG A 159 -19.21 21.18 -13.20
N GLY A 160 -18.23 21.15 -12.30
CA GLY A 160 -18.44 21.26 -10.85
C GLY A 160 -18.93 19.96 -10.20
N ASP A 161 -18.88 18.83 -10.90
CA ASP A 161 -19.31 17.52 -10.36
C ASP A 161 -18.13 16.77 -9.76
N SER A 162 -18.26 16.33 -8.50
CA SER A 162 -17.27 15.50 -7.82
C SER A 162 -17.52 14.00 -8.02
N ALA A 163 -18.74 13.60 -8.38
CA ALA A 163 -19.10 12.20 -8.55
C ALA A 163 -18.43 11.59 -9.80
N VAL A 164 -17.98 10.34 -9.67
CA VAL A 164 -17.45 9.55 -10.78
C VAL A 164 -18.46 8.47 -11.14
N ARG A 165 -19.00 8.52 -12.36
CA ARG A 165 -19.96 7.52 -12.85
C ARG A 165 -19.25 6.42 -13.63
N GLY A 166 -19.30 5.21 -13.08
CA GLY A 166 -18.80 3.96 -13.67
C GLY A 166 -17.38 3.58 -13.25
N MET A 167 -17.18 2.30 -12.97
CA MET A 167 -15.87 1.77 -12.52
C MET A 167 -14.77 1.98 -13.56
N THR A 168 -15.08 1.85 -14.85
CA THR A 168 -14.11 2.09 -15.93
C THR A 168 -13.59 3.53 -15.90
N ARG A 169 -14.46 4.52 -15.66
CA ARG A 169 -14.06 5.93 -15.56
C ARG A 169 -13.12 6.14 -14.37
N LEU A 170 -13.49 5.59 -13.20
CA LEU A 170 -12.66 5.65 -11.98
C LEU A 170 -11.28 5.04 -12.20
N GLN A 171 -11.21 3.85 -12.79
CA GLN A 171 -9.97 3.16 -13.16
C GLN A 171 -9.09 4.02 -14.09
N LYS A 172 -9.67 4.65 -15.12
CA LYS A 172 -8.91 5.48 -16.07
C LYS A 172 -8.36 6.74 -15.43
N LEU A 173 -9.14 7.42 -14.60
CA LEU A 173 -8.70 8.65 -13.95
C LEU A 173 -7.60 8.38 -12.93
N LEU A 174 -7.74 7.33 -12.12
CA LEU A 174 -6.68 6.92 -11.20
C LEU A 174 -5.43 6.47 -11.94
N PHE A 175 -5.56 5.75 -13.06
CA PHE A 175 -4.42 5.42 -13.92
C PHE A 175 -3.69 6.68 -14.41
N VAL A 176 -4.42 7.69 -14.91
CA VAL A 176 -3.82 8.96 -15.37
C VAL A 176 -3.10 9.67 -14.23
N LEU A 177 -3.70 9.71 -13.04
CA LEU A 177 -3.08 10.28 -11.84
C LEU A 177 -1.78 9.57 -11.50
N GLU A 178 -1.80 8.24 -11.39
CA GLU A 178 -0.62 7.45 -11.05
C GLU A 178 0.48 7.67 -12.11
N GLN A 179 0.17 7.59 -13.41
CA GLN A 179 1.14 7.77 -14.51
C GLN A 179 1.82 9.15 -14.48
N LYS A 180 1.07 10.21 -14.16
CA LYS A 180 1.60 11.58 -14.11
C LYS A 180 2.31 11.90 -12.79
N LEU A 181 2.03 11.18 -11.70
CA LEU A 181 2.73 11.31 -10.41
C LEU A 181 4.04 10.52 -10.38
N ALA A 182 3.98 9.26 -10.83
CA ALA A 182 5.12 8.38 -10.93
C ALA A 182 5.01 7.62 -12.24
N ALA A 183 6.00 7.76 -13.11
CA ALA A 183 6.04 7.11 -14.43
C ALA A 183 5.97 5.56 -14.40
N GLN A 184 5.78 4.96 -13.23
CA GLN A 184 5.51 3.54 -13.01
C GLN A 184 4.19 3.36 -12.27
N THR A 185 3.27 2.62 -12.88
CA THR A 185 1.98 2.27 -12.28
C THR A 185 1.84 0.77 -12.12
N ARG A 186 1.08 0.33 -11.11
CA ARG A 186 0.71 -1.08 -10.93
C ARG A 186 -0.32 -1.58 -11.95
N SER A 187 -0.83 -0.69 -12.80
CA SER A 187 -1.81 -1.04 -13.82
C SER A 187 -1.22 -1.96 -14.89
N TYR A 188 -2.06 -2.83 -15.43
CA TYR A 188 -1.75 -3.70 -16.58
C TYR A 188 -2.85 -3.60 -17.64
N ALA A 189 -2.52 -3.97 -18.89
CA ALA A 189 -3.49 -3.98 -19.98
C ALA A 189 -4.53 -5.10 -19.79
N PHE A 190 -5.83 -4.77 -19.77
CA PHE A 190 -6.92 -5.73 -19.63
C PHE A 190 -8.24 -5.20 -20.20
N ASN A 191 -8.92 -5.97 -21.06
CA ASN A 191 -10.25 -5.76 -21.66
C ASN A 191 -10.62 -4.35 -22.15
N TYR A 192 -10.67 -3.36 -21.27
CA TYR A 192 -10.98 -1.97 -21.56
C TYR A 192 -9.80 -1.03 -21.27
N GLY A 193 -8.57 -1.53 -21.22
CA GLY A 193 -7.34 -0.73 -21.22
C GLY A 193 -6.53 -0.92 -19.94
N PRO A 194 -5.93 0.14 -19.35
CA PRO A 194 -5.25 0.00 -18.07
C PRO A 194 -6.23 -0.40 -16.96
N PHE A 195 -5.85 -1.39 -16.17
CA PHE A 195 -6.64 -1.96 -15.08
C PHE A 195 -5.76 -2.19 -13.86
N ASN A 196 -6.31 -1.89 -12.68
CA ASN A 196 -5.66 -2.13 -11.40
C ASN A 196 -6.68 -2.71 -10.41
N GLU A 197 -6.40 -3.89 -9.86
CA GLU A 197 -7.27 -4.57 -8.88
C GLU A 197 -7.37 -3.77 -7.58
N ASP A 198 -6.29 -3.09 -7.19
CA ASP A 198 -6.22 -2.27 -5.97
C ASP A 198 -7.27 -1.14 -5.98
N VAL A 199 -7.68 -0.66 -7.17
CA VAL A 199 -8.73 0.35 -7.31
C VAL A 199 -10.10 -0.21 -6.92
N ASN A 200 -10.42 -1.45 -7.30
CA ASN A 200 -11.70 -2.06 -6.92
C ASN A 200 -11.75 -2.33 -5.41
N ASP A 201 -10.63 -2.77 -4.85
CA ASP A 201 -10.51 -3.04 -3.42
C ASP A 201 -10.52 -1.74 -2.61
N ALA A 202 -9.94 -0.66 -3.14
CA ALA A 202 -10.03 0.68 -2.56
C ALA A 202 -11.47 1.19 -2.53
N ALA A 203 -12.20 1.08 -3.65
CA ALA A 203 -13.60 1.50 -3.72
C ALA A 203 -14.45 0.73 -2.69
N ARG A 204 -14.33 -0.61 -2.64
CA ARG A 204 -15.04 -1.43 -1.65
C ARG A 204 -14.66 -1.08 -0.22
N ALA A 205 -13.38 -0.81 0.06
CA ALA A 205 -12.94 -0.44 1.39
C ALA A 205 -13.53 0.91 1.83
N LEU A 206 -13.62 1.89 0.94
CA LEU A 206 -14.26 3.18 1.23
C LEU A 206 -15.77 3.05 1.41
N GLU A 207 -16.42 2.14 0.67
CA GLU A 207 -17.84 1.85 0.82
C GLU A 207 -18.14 1.21 2.17
N VAL A 208 -17.39 0.17 2.55
CA VAL A 208 -17.51 -0.51 3.85
C VAL A 208 -17.19 0.44 5.01
N ALA A 209 -16.25 1.36 4.83
CA ALA A 209 -15.94 2.40 5.81
C ALA A 209 -17.03 3.49 5.90
N GLY A 210 -18.00 3.49 4.99
CA GLY A 210 -19.08 4.47 4.93
C GLY A 210 -18.61 5.85 4.50
N PHE A 211 -17.61 5.94 3.62
CA PHE A 211 -17.11 7.21 3.06
C PHE A 211 -17.67 7.52 1.67
N ILE A 212 -18.03 6.50 0.89
CA ILE A 212 -18.67 6.66 -0.42
C ILE A 212 -20.08 6.11 -0.41
N ARG A 213 -20.97 6.75 -1.17
CA ARG A 213 -22.30 6.22 -1.49
C ARG A 213 -22.17 5.48 -2.82
N SER A 214 -22.40 4.17 -2.81
CA SER A 214 -22.73 3.42 -4.01
C SER A 214 -24.26 3.43 -4.16
N SER A 215 -24.76 3.45 -5.39
CA SER A 215 -26.20 3.49 -5.67
C SER A 215 -26.94 2.16 -5.39
N GLU A 216 -26.31 1.21 -4.69
CA GLU A 216 -26.98 0.00 -4.19
C GLU A 216 -27.07 0.03 -2.67
N PRO A 217 -28.25 -0.26 -2.09
CA PRO A 217 -28.34 -0.50 -0.65
C PRO A 217 -27.57 -1.77 -0.32
N VAL A 218 -26.44 -1.63 0.38
CA VAL A 218 -25.76 -2.76 1.02
C VAL A 218 -26.76 -3.37 2.00
N ALA A 219 -27.28 -4.55 1.67
CA ALA A 219 -28.03 -5.35 2.63
C ALA A 219 -27.17 -5.52 3.89
N SER A 220 -27.71 -5.09 5.03
CA SER A 220 -27.05 -5.12 6.33
C SER A 220 -26.70 -6.57 6.71
N GLY A 221 -25.47 -7.00 6.43
CA GLY A 221 -24.94 -8.31 6.84
C GLY A 221 -23.71 -8.74 6.02
N PRO A 222 -22.88 -9.66 6.56
CA PRO A 222 -21.82 -10.28 5.76
C PRO A 222 -22.46 -11.06 4.59
N PRO A 223 -21.97 -10.90 3.36
CA PRO A 223 -22.57 -11.56 2.21
C PRO A 223 -22.46 -13.08 2.35
N SER A 224 -23.56 -13.78 2.06
CA SER A 224 -23.56 -15.23 2.03
C SER A 224 -22.65 -15.75 0.91
N PHE A 225 -22.17 -17.00 1.03
CA PHE A 225 -21.38 -17.64 -0.02
C PHE A 225 -22.09 -17.65 -1.39
N GLN A 226 -23.42 -17.79 -1.38
CA GLN A 226 -24.26 -17.71 -2.58
C GLN A 226 -24.29 -16.28 -3.15
N GLN A 227 -24.32 -15.24 -2.30
CA GLN A 227 -24.23 -13.84 -2.73
C GLN A 227 -22.84 -13.51 -3.31
N MET A 228 -21.76 -14.08 -2.76
CA MET A 228 -20.41 -13.92 -3.31
C MET A 228 -20.28 -14.57 -4.70
N ILE A 229 -20.79 -15.80 -4.87
CA ILE A 229 -20.84 -16.48 -6.17
C ILE A 229 -21.70 -15.70 -7.17
N ALA A 230 -22.87 -15.22 -6.76
CA ALA A 230 -23.74 -14.40 -7.60
C ALA A 230 -23.05 -13.10 -8.03
N THR A 231 -22.31 -12.42 -7.14
CA THR A 231 -21.56 -11.20 -7.48
C THR A 231 -20.45 -11.47 -8.50
N VAL A 232 -19.80 -12.64 -8.43
CA VAL A 232 -18.78 -13.05 -9.42
C VAL A 232 -19.42 -13.37 -10.78
N ILE A 233 -20.60 -14.00 -10.77
CA ILE A 233 -21.36 -14.33 -11.99
C ILE A 233 -21.98 -13.08 -12.63
N ASP A 234 -22.51 -12.13 -11.85
CA ASP A 234 -23.05 -10.86 -12.33
C ASP A 234 -21.97 -9.96 -12.92
N ARG A 235 -20.75 -9.98 -12.35
CA ARG A 235 -19.57 -9.32 -12.93
C ARG A 235 -19.15 -9.91 -14.28
N ALA A 236 -19.51 -11.16 -14.57
CA ALA A 236 -19.23 -11.82 -15.84
C ALA A 236 -20.37 -11.67 -16.88
N ARG A 237 -21.57 -11.21 -16.47
CA ARG A 237 -22.79 -11.22 -17.29
C ARG A 237 -23.40 -9.84 -17.62
N SER A 238 -22.92 -8.76 -17.02
CA SER A 238 -23.57 -7.44 -17.14
C SER A 238 -23.23 -6.71 -18.46
N GLU A 239 -23.88 -7.14 -19.54
CA GLU A 239 -24.11 -6.32 -20.75
C GLU A 239 -25.56 -5.80 -20.86
N ASP A 240 -26.44 -5.94 -19.85
CA ASP A 240 -27.83 -5.46 -19.94
C ASP A 240 -28.30 -4.55 -18.78
N GLU A 241 -28.82 -3.39 -19.17
CA GLU A 241 -29.73 -2.44 -18.49
C GLU A 241 -29.38 -1.84 -17.10
N GLY A 242 -28.69 -0.69 -17.14
CA GLY A 242 -29.35 0.56 -16.72
C GLY A 242 -28.93 1.27 -15.41
N LYS A 243 -28.04 0.72 -14.59
CA LYS A 243 -27.55 1.45 -13.40
C LYS A 243 -26.03 1.60 -13.42
N VAL A 244 -25.57 2.73 -13.94
CA VAL A 244 -24.16 3.12 -13.84
C VAL A 244 -23.87 3.40 -12.37
N VAL A 245 -23.04 2.55 -11.76
CA VAL A 245 -22.58 2.75 -10.38
C VAL A 245 -21.93 4.12 -10.26
N GLU A 246 -22.48 4.96 -9.39
CA GLU A 246 -21.95 6.27 -9.06
C GLU A 246 -21.07 6.16 -7.82
N PHE A 247 -19.87 6.73 -7.90
CA PHE A 247 -18.95 6.85 -6.78
C PHE A 247 -18.92 8.32 -6.37
N ALA A 248 -19.46 8.61 -5.19
CA ALA A 248 -19.44 9.95 -4.61
C ALA A 248 -19.12 9.85 -3.13
N LEU A 249 -18.29 10.77 -2.62
CA LEU A 249 -18.11 10.90 -1.18
C LEU A 249 -19.41 11.37 -0.53
N ASN A 250 -19.68 10.89 0.67
CA ASN A 250 -20.67 11.52 1.55
C ASN A 250 -20.00 12.61 2.40
N ASP A 251 -20.77 13.28 3.26
CA ASP A 251 -20.27 14.38 4.11
C ASP A 251 -19.03 13.96 4.92
N ARG A 252 -19.06 12.77 5.53
CA ARG A 252 -17.93 12.21 6.27
C ARG A 252 -16.72 11.94 5.36
N GLY A 253 -16.96 11.44 4.15
CA GLY A 253 -15.92 11.26 3.14
C GLY A 253 -15.25 12.58 2.74
N HIS A 254 -16.04 13.64 2.59
CA HIS A 254 -15.53 14.99 2.33
C HIS A 254 -14.72 15.55 3.51
N GLU A 255 -15.15 15.34 4.75
CA GLU A 255 -14.38 15.72 5.96
C GLU A 255 -13.02 15.01 6.03
N VAL A 256 -12.99 13.71 5.69
CA VAL A 256 -11.74 12.93 5.65
C VAL A 256 -10.83 13.44 4.53
N ALA A 257 -11.38 13.73 3.35
CA ALA A 257 -10.61 14.30 2.25
C ALA A 257 -9.99 15.65 2.63
N GLU A 258 -10.75 16.50 3.32
CA GLU A 258 -10.28 17.81 3.76
C GLU A 258 -9.22 17.70 4.86
N THR A 259 -9.40 16.79 5.81
CA THR A 259 -8.38 16.47 6.82
C THR A 259 -7.09 15.97 6.17
N LEU A 260 -7.22 15.10 5.17
CA LEU A 260 -6.08 14.57 4.41
C LEU A 260 -5.36 15.70 3.66
N ARG A 261 -6.09 16.58 2.97
CA ARG A 261 -5.55 17.75 2.27
C ARG A 261 -4.78 18.67 3.22
N GLN A 262 -5.33 18.93 4.40
CA GLN A 262 -4.74 19.82 5.40
C GLN A 262 -3.62 19.16 6.23
N SER A 263 -3.41 17.85 6.10
CA SER A 263 -2.43 17.12 6.90
C SER A 263 -0.98 17.57 6.66
N SER A 264 -0.68 18.07 5.46
CA SER A 264 0.63 18.63 5.11
C SER A 264 0.58 19.50 3.85
N PRO A 265 1.58 20.40 3.64
CA PRO A 265 1.70 21.15 2.39
C PRO A 265 1.78 20.28 1.14
N SER A 266 2.42 19.11 1.24
CA SER A 266 2.55 18.17 0.12
C SER A 266 1.19 17.59 -0.30
N TYR A 267 0.31 17.32 0.65
CA TYR A 267 -1.05 16.85 0.37
C TYR A 267 -1.96 17.95 -0.21
N ASP A 268 -1.77 19.20 0.18
CA ASP A 268 -2.45 20.34 -0.47
C ASP A 268 -2.02 20.50 -1.93
N GLN A 269 -0.73 20.40 -2.21
CA GLN A 269 -0.20 20.43 -3.59
C GLN A 269 -0.69 19.23 -4.42
N LEU A 270 -0.69 18.04 -3.82
CA LEU A 270 -1.24 16.84 -4.44
C LEU A 270 -2.72 17.03 -4.77
N PHE A 271 -3.51 17.61 -3.87
CA PHE A 271 -4.92 17.85 -4.14
C PHE A 271 -5.13 18.81 -5.32
N LYS A 272 -4.37 19.93 -5.38
CA LYS A 272 -4.39 20.85 -6.53
C LYS A 272 -4.02 20.14 -7.83
N PHE A 273 -3.03 19.25 -7.77
CA PHE A 273 -2.66 18.42 -8.91
C PHE A 273 -3.81 17.48 -9.32
N VAL A 274 -4.41 16.77 -8.37
CA VAL A 274 -5.57 15.89 -8.61
C VAL A 274 -6.73 16.64 -9.24
N GLU A 275 -7.04 17.84 -8.72
CA GLU A 275 -8.06 18.72 -9.27
C GLU A 275 -7.75 19.12 -10.72
N SER A 276 -6.50 19.47 -11.03
CA SER A 276 -6.09 19.80 -12.41
C SER A 276 -6.30 18.62 -13.37
N ILE A 277 -5.99 17.40 -12.93
CA ILE A 277 -6.23 16.19 -13.72
C ILE A 277 -7.71 15.90 -13.87
N ARG A 278 -8.51 16.07 -12.80
CA ARG A 278 -9.96 15.93 -12.85
C ARG A 278 -10.57 16.89 -13.86
N GLN A 279 -10.15 18.15 -13.86
CA GLN A 279 -10.59 19.16 -14.82
C GLN A 279 -10.10 18.84 -16.24
N GLU A 280 -8.86 18.39 -16.43
CA GLU A 280 -8.31 18.16 -17.76
C GLU A 280 -8.84 16.86 -18.42
N TRP A 281 -9.05 15.80 -17.64
CA TRP A 281 -9.29 14.44 -18.17
C TRP A 281 -10.71 13.92 -17.95
N ASP A 282 -11.47 14.39 -16.95
CA ASP A 282 -12.84 13.92 -16.76
C ASP A 282 -13.82 14.56 -17.74
N THR A 283 -13.82 14.04 -18.95
CA THR A 283 -14.75 14.42 -20.01
C THR A 283 -16.13 13.85 -19.73
N GLY A 284 -17.17 14.55 -20.19
CA GLY A 284 -18.55 14.09 -20.02
C GLY A 284 -18.82 12.74 -20.71
N ASP A 285 -18.13 12.46 -21.81
CA ASP A 285 -18.19 11.18 -22.52
C ASP A 285 -17.03 10.28 -22.08
N ILE A 286 -17.36 9.08 -21.59
CA ILE A 286 -16.39 8.04 -21.22
C ILE A 286 -15.57 7.58 -22.42
N ASN A 287 -16.14 7.58 -23.62
CA ASN A 287 -15.44 7.16 -24.82
C ASN A 287 -14.27 8.09 -25.14
N GLU A 288 -14.44 9.39 -24.91
CA GLU A 288 -13.39 10.38 -25.11
C GLU A 288 -12.23 10.17 -24.11
N LEU A 289 -12.52 9.92 -22.83
CA LEU A 289 -11.51 9.57 -21.84
C LEU A 289 -10.76 8.28 -22.24
N VAL A 290 -11.47 7.25 -22.67
CA VAL A 290 -10.86 5.97 -23.10
C VAL A 290 -9.97 6.18 -24.33
N ASP A 291 -10.48 6.87 -25.36
CA ASP A 291 -9.75 7.17 -26.58
C ASP A 291 -8.46 7.93 -26.24
N ARG A 292 -8.54 8.97 -25.39
CA ARG A 292 -7.40 9.78 -24.98
C ARG A 292 -6.35 8.97 -24.20
N VAL A 293 -6.79 8.08 -23.32
CA VAL A 293 -5.88 7.17 -22.60
C VAL A 293 -5.16 6.23 -23.56
N TYR A 294 -5.84 5.71 -24.59
CA TYR A 294 -5.25 4.78 -25.55
C TYR A 294 -4.28 5.49 -26.49
N GLU A 295 -4.57 6.74 -26.85
CA GLU A 295 -3.67 7.57 -27.65
C GLU A 295 -2.41 7.96 -26.86
N THR A 296 -2.55 8.26 -25.57
CA THR A 296 -1.43 8.70 -24.72
C THR A 296 -0.56 7.53 -24.26
N TRP A 297 -1.17 6.38 -23.94
CA TRP A 297 -0.46 5.17 -23.51
C TRP A 297 -0.94 3.91 -24.25
N PRO A 298 -0.56 3.75 -25.53
CA PRO A 298 -1.06 2.69 -26.40
C PRO A 298 -0.73 1.27 -25.92
N GLN A 299 0.37 1.08 -25.18
CA GLN A 299 0.74 -0.21 -24.60
C GLN A 299 -0.34 -0.79 -23.67
N TYR A 300 -1.15 0.06 -23.03
CA TYR A 300 -2.23 -0.40 -22.17
C TYR A 300 -3.51 -0.77 -22.93
N ALA A 301 -3.57 -0.51 -24.23
CA ALA A 301 -4.67 -0.88 -25.11
C ALA A 301 -4.48 -2.24 -25.80
N GLU A 302 -3.29 -2.86 -25.70
CA GLU A 302 -2.92 -4.06 -26.46
C GLU A 302 -3.89 -5.23 -26.26
N LYS A 303 -4.34 -5.43 -25.01
CA LYS A 303 -5.28 -6.49 -24.61
C LYS A 303 -6.74 -6.03 -24.60
N SER A 304 -7.02 -4.87 -25.17
CA SER A 304 -8.38 -4.33 -25.14
C SER A 304 -9.28 -4.94 -26.21
N VAL A 305 -10.46 -5.40 -25.80
CA VAL A 305 -11.53 -5.89 -26.69
C VAL A 305 -12.20 -4.77 -27.50
N ILE A 306 -12.00 -3.50 -27.11
CA ILE A 306 -12.55 -2.32 -27.82
C ILE A 306 -11.49 -1.56 -28.62
N ARG A 307 -10.25 -2.05 -28.70
CA ARG A 307 -9.14 -1.36 -29.39
C ARG A 307 -9.49 -0.95 -30.83
N ASP A 308 -10.07 -1.87 -31.60
CA ASP A 308 -10.41 -1.60 -33.01
C ASP A 308 -11.60 -0.65 -33.17
N LYS A 309 -12.46 -0.54 -32.14
CA LYS A 309 -13.53 0.47 -32.11
C LYS A 309 -12.94 1.85 -31.81
N VAL A 310 -12.02 1.93 -30.86
CA VAL A 310 -11.28 3.16 -30.51
C VAL A 310 -10.50 3.67 -31.73
N ALA A 311 -9.71 2.81 -32.39
CA ALA A 311 -8.93 3.18 -33.57
C ALA A 311 -9.80 3.79 -34.69
N ARG A 312 -10.94 3.15 -35.00
CA ARG A 312 -11.92 3.67 -35.98
C ARG A 312 -12.50 5.04 -35.58
N ARG A 313 -12.71 5.29 -34.29
CA ARG A 313 -13.18 6.61 -33.81
C ARG A 313 -12.10 7.67 -33.95
N THR A 314 -10.86 7.36 -33.58
CA THR A 314 -9.71 8.25 -33.72
C THR A 314 -9.47 8.64 -35.18
N GLU A 315 -9.51 7.68 -36.11
CA GLU A 315 -9.39 7.94 -37.55
C GLU A 315 -10.47 8.90 -38.06
N ARG A 316 -11.74 8.68 -37.66
CA ARG A 316 -12.85 9.56 -38.02
C ARG A 316 -12.72 10.98 -37.48
N ARG A 317 -12.08 11.16 -36.32
CA ARG A 317 -11.78 12.49 -35.77
C ARG A 317 -10.64 13.18 -36.52
N ARG A 318 -9.60 12.45 -36.91
CA ARG A 318 -8.43 13.00 -37.64
C ARG A 318 -8.71 13.32 -39.12
N GLY A 319 -9.73 12.69 -39.71
CA GLY A 319 -10.17 12.96 -41.08
C GLY A 319 -11.20 14.10 -41.21
N ARG A 320 -11.52 14.80 -40.11
CA ARG A 320 -12.34 16.02 -40.08
C ARG A 320 -11.46 17.22 -39.79
#